data_AF-A0A375IP43-F1
#
_entry.id   AF-A0A375IP43-F1
#
_cell.length_a   1.000
_cell.length_b   1.000
_cell.length_c   1.000
_cell.angle_alpha   90.00
_cell.angle_beta   90.00
_cell.angle_gamma   90.00
#
_symmetry.space_group_name_H-M   'P 1'
#
loop_
_entity.id
_entity.type
_entity.pdbx_description
1 polymer ?
#
loop_
_entity_poly.entity_id
_entity_poly.type
_entity_poly.pdbx_seq_one_letter_code
_entity_poly.pdbx_strand_id
1 'polypeptide(L)' 'MRKEAAARGLDPDKWFNNVEIVVAEKIGIETTTYVRNIFKYYAAYRLMQDMQASRERAISQMQK' A
#
# COMPACT_ATOMS: atom_id res chain seq x y z
N MET A 1 -19.45 1.43 -4.19
CA MET A 1 -18.02 1.19 -4.51
C MET A 1 -17.68 -0.29 -4.53
N ARG A 2 -17.70 -1.05 -3.42
CA ARG A 2 -17.39 -2.50 -3.43
C ARG A 2 -18.34 -3.34 -4.30
N LYS A 3 -19.65 -3.16 -4.17
CA LYS A 3 -20.64 -3.84 -5.04
C LYS A 3 -20.43 -3.54 -6.53
N GLU A 4 -20.06 -2.30 -6.83
CA GLU A 4 -19.81 -1.86 -8.21
C GLU A 4 -18.46 -2.36 -8.73
N ALA A 5 -17.44 -2.47 -7.87
CA ALA A 5 -16.18 -3.12 -8.20
C ALA A 5 -16.43 -4.58 -8.58
N ALA A 6 -17.18 -5.33 -7.76
CA ALA A 6 -17.56 -6.70 -8.05
C ALA A 6 -18.36 -6.83 -9.36
N ALA A 7 -19.32 -5.93 -9.61
CA ALA A 7 -20.10 -5.90 -10.85
C ALA A 7 -19.24 -5.65 -12.11
N ARG A 8 -18.07 -5.04 -11.95
CA ARG A 8 -17.10 -4.76 -13.03
C ARG A 8 -15.97 -5.80 -13.11
N GLY A 9 -16.09 -6.91 -12.39
CA GLY A 9 -15.07 -7.97 -12.36
C GLY A 9 -13.80 -7.61 -11.56
N LEU A 10 -13.85 -6.54 -10.75
CA LEU A 10 -12.77 -6.16 -9.84
C LEU A 10 -12.98 -6.83 -8.48
N ASP A 11 -11.90 -7.07 -7.75
CA ASP A 11 -11.94 -7.68 -6.43
C ASP A 11 -12.45 -6.66 -5.38
N PRO A 12 -13.63 -6.88 -4.75
CA PRO A 12 -14.20 -5.95 -3.79
C PRO A 12 -13.45 -5.90 -2.45
N ASP A 13 -12.51 -6.81 -2.21
CA ASP A 13 -11.71 -6.92 -0.98
C ASP A 13 -10.28 -6.41 -1.17
N LYS A 14 -9.89 -6.06 -2.40
CA LYS A 14 -8.63 -5.38 -2.69
C LYS A 14 -8.90 -3.90 -2.93
N TRP A 15 -8.08 -3.05 -2.31
CA TRP A 15 -8.15 -1.62 -2.53
C TRP A 15 -7.49 -1.22 -3.86
N PHE A 16 -6.16 -1.34 -3.92
CA PHE A 16 -5.36 -0.89 -5.06
C PHE A 16 -5.75 -1.61 -6.34
N ASN A 17 -5.87 -0.84 -7.42
CA ASN A 17 -6.23 -1.33 -8.76
C ASN A 17 -7.55 -2.12 -8.84
N ASN A 18 -8.41 -2.00 -7.82
CA ASN A 18 -9.70 -2.67 -7.76
C ASN A 18 -10.76 -1.66 -7.28
N VAL A 19 -11.12 -1.66 -5.99
CA VAL A 19 -12.09 -0.68 -5.45
C VAL A 19 -11.67 0.76 -5.72
N GLU A 20 -10.37 1.04 -5.73
CA GLU A 20 -9.80 2.35 -6.05
C GLU A 20 -10.23 2.90 -7.42
N ILE A 21 -10.36 2.05 -8.44
CA ILE A 21 -10.74 2.47 -9.80
C ILE A 21 -12.14 3.08 -9.77
N VAL A 22 -13.07 2.36 -9.14
CA VAL A 22 -14.46 2.82 -8.99
C VAL A 22 -14.51 4.12 -8.17
N VAL A 23 -13.69 4.22 -7.12
CA VAL A 23 -13.59 5.43 -6.28
C VAL A 23 -13.10 6.64 -7.06
N ALA A 24 -12.04 6.49 -7.85
CA ALA A 24 -11.53 7.56 -8.69
C ALA A 24 -12.60 8.07 -9.68
N GLU A 25 -13.38 7.18 -10.27
CA GLU A 25 -14.42 7.54 -11.24
C GLU A 25 -15.65 8.22 -10.62
N LYS A 26 -16.10 7.79 -9.43
CA LYS A 26 -17.36 8.28 -8.83
C LYS A 26 -17.17 9.49 -7.92
N ILE A 27 -16.06 9.53 -7.18
CA ILE A 27 -15.79 10.53 -6.15
C ILE A 27 -14.71 11.51 -6.63
N GLY A 28 -13.76 11.02 -7.41
CA GLY A 28 -12.63 11.79 -7.92
C GLY A 28 -11.29 11.29 -7.39
N ILE A 29 -10.22 11.86 -7.95
CA ILE A 29 -8.84 11.42 -7.71
C ILE A 29 -8.29 11.85 -6.34
N GLU A 30 -8.90 12.81 -5.65
CA GLU A 30 -8.37 13.34 -4.39
C GLU A 30 -8.33 12.27 -3.30
N THR A 31 -9.41 11.51 -3.15
CA THR A 31 -9.49 10.42 -2.16
C THR A 31 -8.47 9.32 -2.44
N THR A 32 -8.29 8.93 -3.70
CA THR A 32 -7.33 7.88 -4.08
C THR A 32 -5.89 8.36 -3.91
N THR A 33 -5.62 9.62 -4.25
CA THR A 33 -4.33 10.28 -4.04
C THR A 33 -3.98 10.35 -2.56
N TYR A 34 -4.94 10.73 -1.70
CA TYR A 34 -4.76 10.78 -0.26
C TYR A 34 -4.34 9.40 0.30
N VAL A 35 -5.05 8.33 -0.06
CA VAL A 35 -4.71 6.96 0.39
C VAL A 35 -3.36 6.51 -0.16
N ARG A 36 -3.05 6.79 -1.43
CA ARG A 36 -1.74 6.47 -2.03
C ARG A 36 -0.59 7.18 -1.33
N ASN A 37 -0.78 8.45 -0.96
CA ASN A 37 0.25 9.21 -0.25
C ASN A 37 0.54 8.60 1.13
N ILE A 38 -0.49 8.24 1.90
CA ILE A 38 -0.31 7.56 3.19
C ILE A 38 0.42 6.23 3.01
N PHE A 39 -0.01 5.41 2.05
CA PHE A 39 0.59 4.11 1.81
C PHE A 39 2.05 4.21 1.37
N LYS A 40 2.40 5.20 0.53
CA LYS A 40 3.78 5.48 0.12
C LYS A 40 4.67 5.69 1.34
N TYR A 41 4.26 6.54 2.28
CA TYR A 41 5.06 6.80 3.47
C TYR A 41 5.13 5.59 4.39
N TYR A 42 4.02 4.89 4.60
CA TYR A 42 4.02 3.63 5.36
C TYR A 42 5.01 2.60 4.80
N ALA A 43 4.98 2.35 3.49
CA ALA A 43 5.88 1.41 2.83
C ALA A 43 7.35 1.86 2.94
N ALA A 44 7.64 3.14 2.78
CA ALA A 44 8.99 3.69 2.93
C ALA A 44 9.53 3.48 4.35
N TYR A 45 8.75 3.80 5.38
CA TYR A 45 9.16 3.58 6.77
C TYR A 45 9.36 2.10 7.09
N ARG A 46 8.49 1.23 6.58
CA ARG A 46 8.64 -0.22 6.77
C ARG A 46 9.94 -0.73 6.15
N LEU A 47 10.24 -0.32 4.91
CA LEU A 47 11.48 -0.69 4.23
C LEU A 47 12.72 -0.20 4.99
N MET A 48 12.69 1.02 5.52
CA MET A 48 13.78 1.56 6.35
C MET A 48 14.00 0.73 7.62
N GLN A 49 12.92 0.33 8.31
CA GLN A 49 13.01 -0.54 9.49
C GLN A 49 13.60 -1.90 9.14
N ASP A 50 13.17 -2.51 8.03
CA ASP A 50 13.67 -3.82 7.58
C ASP A 50 15.17 -3.74 7.22
N MET A 51 15.58 -2.66 6.55
CA MET A 51 16.99 -2.39 6.26
C MET A 51 17.82 -2.26 7.53
N GLN A 52 17.34 -1.49 8.52
CA GLN A 52 18.03 -1.34 9.81
C GLN A 52 18.18 -2.70 10.52
N ALA A 53 17.10 -3.48 10.61
CA ALA A 53 17.14 -4.80 11.22
C ALA A 53 18.06 -5.79 10.48
N SER A 54 18.16 -5.68 9.15
CA SER A 54 19.11 -6.48 8.36
C SER A 54 20.57 -6.09 8.65
N ARG A 55 20.85 -4.79 8.78
CA ARG A 55 22.18 -4.26 9.11
C ARG A 55 22.63 -4.68 10.51
N GLU A 56 21.75 -4.57 11.50
CA GLU A 56 22.03 -4.99 12.88
C GLU A 56 22.35 -6.49 12.96
N ARG A 57 21.56 -7.33 12.25
CA ARG A 57 21.83 -8.76 12.14
C ARG A 57 23.20 -9.04 11.50
N ALA A 58 23.53 -8.39 10.40
CA ALA A 58 24.83 -8.57 9.74
C ALA A 58 26.00 -8.17 10.65
N ILE A 59 25.91 -7.05 11.36
CA ILE A 59 26.94 -6.62 12.33
C ILE A 59 27.09 -7.64 13.45
N SER A 60 25.99 -8.11 14.03
CA SER A 60 26.03 -9.10 15.13
C SER A 60 26.63 -10.44 14.71
N GLN A 61 26.48 -10.84 13.44
CA GLN A 61 27.07 -12.06 12.90
C GLN A 61 28.58 -11.92 12.66
N MET A 62 29.06 -10.73 12.27
CA MET A 62 30.50 -10.47 12.08
C MET A 62 31.28 -10.37 13.40
N GLN A 63 30.59 -10.02 14.50
CA GLN A 63 31.20 -9.88 15.84
C GLN A 63 31.26 -11.19 16.63
N LYS A 64 30.62 -12.26 16.15
CA LYS A 64 30.69 -13.62 16.70
C LYS A 64 31.80 -14.41 16.03
#